data_AF-A0AA38HL05-F1
#
_entry.id   AF-A0AA38HL05-F1
#
_cell.length_a   1.000
_cell.length_b   1.000
_cell.length_c   1.000
_cell.angle_alpha   90.00
_cell.angle_beta   90.00
_cell.angle_gamma   90.00
#
_symmetry.space_group_name_H-M   'P 1'
#
loop_
_entity.id
_entity.type
_entity.pdbx_description
1 polymer ?
#
loop_
_entity_poly.entity_id
_entity_poly.type
_entity_poly.pdbx_seq_one_letter_code
_entity_poly.pdbx_strand_id
1 'polypeptide(L)'
;MLRPILPHTVEEVYTFLNENDKAESIHLLDMRAQDFVATKEIQDKYNLVLKLRNDVNEALEQARNNKIIKKSFEAVVDLKLSAEATSLKDIADLTQILIVNSINFVETDQPYVGSISSVNITLKEGLKCERC
;
A
#
# COMPACT_ATOMS: atom_id res chain seq x y z
N MET A 1 -7.76 19.15 12.68
CA MET A 1 -8.99 18.39 12.96
C MET A 1 -8.99 17.70 14.33
N LEU A 2 -7.94 16.99 14.73
CA LEU A 2 -7.95 16.17 15.98
C LEU A 2 -7.73 16.96 17.29
N ARG A 3 -7.23 18.20 17.23
CA ARG A 3 -6.89 19.03 18.41
C ARG A 3 -7.99 19.08 19.49
N PRO A 4 -9.29 19.29 19.16
CA PRO A 4 -10.33 19.39 20.18
C PRO A 4 -10.68 18.06 20.85
N ILE A 5 -10.27 16.93 20.28
CA ILE A 5 -10.60 15.58 20.77
C ILE A 5 -9.42 14.99 21.55
N LEU A 6 -8.20 15.18 21.06
CA LEU A 6 -6.97 14.62 21.62
C LEU A 6 -5.97 15.74 21.96
N PRO A 7 -6.30 16.67 22.87
CA PRO A 7 -5.54 17.91 23.04
C PRO A 7 -4.10 17.68 23.48
N HIS A 8 -3.86 16.75 24.41
CA HIS A 8 -2.52 16.45 24.90
C HIS A 8 -1.69 15.65 23.89
N THR A 9 -2.26 14.60 23.29
CA THR A 9 -1.55 13.77 22.31
C THR A 9 -1.18 14.56 21.05
N VAL A 10 -2.08 15.42 20.59
CA VAL A 10 -1.81 16.24 19.40
C VAL A 10 -0.79 17.33 19.70
N GLU A 11 -0.80 17.90 20.92
CA GLU A 11 0.25 18.83 21.38
C GLU A 11 1.61 18.13 21.44
N GLU A 12 1.69 16.95 22.05
CA GLU A 12 2.92 16.16 22.14
C GLU A 12 3.48 15.84 20.74
N VAL A 13 2.68 15.29 19.83
CA VAL A 13 3.10 15.04 18.44
C VAL A 13 3.56 16.33 17.77
N TYR A 14 2.82 17.43 17.97
CA TYR A 14 3.20 18.72 17.43
C TYR A 14 4.59 19.14 17.91
N THR A 15 4.94 18.96 19.19
CA THR A 15 6.29 19.32 19.71
C THR A 15 7.45 18.66 18.96
N PHE A 16 7.24 17.49 18.35
CA PHE A 16 8.26 16.79 17.55
C PHE A 16 8.29 17.16 16.06
N LEU A 17 7.34 17.97 15.58
CA LEU A 17 7.37 18.46 14.20
C LEU A 17 8.44 19.56 14.03
N ASN A 18 9.27 19.42 13.00
CA ASN A 18 10.28 20.40 12.62
C ASN A 18 9.73 21.30 11.51
N GLU A 19 9.16 22.43 11.89
CA GLU A 19 8.71 23.47 10.96
C GLU A 19 9.43 24.79 11.28
N ASN A 20 9.82 25.53 10.24
CA ASN A 20 10.60 26.76 10.38
C ASN A 20 9.84 27.91 11.08
N ASP A 21 8.50 27.87 11.07
CA ASP A 21 7.59 28.90 11.64
C ASP A 21 6.55 28.28 12.59
N LYS A 22 7.02 27.37 13.45
CA LYS A 22 6.17 26.63 14.37
C LYS A 22 5.68 27.52 15.52
N ALA A 23 4.37 27.57 15.74
CA ALA A 23 3.80 28.19 16.93
C ALA A 23 4.22 27.43 18.20
N GLU A 24 4.14 28.07 19.37
CA GLU A 24 4.50 27.41 20.64
C GLU A 24 3.62 26.20 20.93
N SER A 25 2.34 26.27 20.56
CA SER A 25 1.37 25.19 20.73
C SER A 25 0.52 25.02 19.48
N ILE A 26 0.13 23.79 19.18
CA ILE A 26 -0.74 23.49 18.05
C ILE A 26 -2.13 24.11 18.21
N HIS A 27 -2.51 24.44 19.44
CA HIS A 27 -3.79 25.08 19.79
C HIS A 27 -3.84 26.55 19.42
N LEU A 28 -2.69 27.18 19.15
CA LEU A 28 -2.59 28.56 18.68
C LEU A 28 -2.75 28.70 17.16
N LEU A 29 -2.73 27.58 16.44
CA LEU A 29 -2.86 27.57 14.98
C LEU A 29 -4.34 27.56 14.56
N ASP A 30 -4.67 28.40 13.60
CA ASP A 30 -6.00 28.41 12.98
C ASP A 30 -6.34 27.05 12.34
N MET A 31 -7.65 26.75 12.24
CA MET A 31 -8.11 25.72 11.32
C MET A 31 -8.17 26.30 9.92
N ARG A 32 -7.11 26.07 9.14
CA ARG A 32 -7.10 26.39 7.71
C ARG A 32 -7.99 25.41 6.95
N ALA A 33 -8.78 25.93 6.02
CA ALA A 33 -9.42 25.10 5.00
C ALA A 33 -8.33 24.35 4.24
N GLN A 34 -8.48 23.04 4.13
CA GLN A 34 -7.55 22.18 3.42
C GLN A 34 -8.11 21.94 2.02
N ASP A 35 -7.70 22.76 1.06
CA ASP A 35 -8.10 22.61 -0.34
C ASP A 35 -7.24 21.56 -1.05
N PHE A 36 -7.26 20.33 -0.54
CA PHE A 36 -6.65 19.20 -1.22
C PHE A 36 -7.57 18.71 -2.33
N VAL A 37 -7.41 19.26 -3.53
CA VAL A 37 -8.15 18.80 -4.71
C VAL A 37 -7.50 17.53 -5.26
N ALA A 38 -7.93 16.37 -4.79
CA ALA A 38 -7.67 15.11 -5.49
C ALA A 38 -8.65 15.02 -6.66
N THR A 39 -8.14 14.91 -7.89
CA THR A 39 -9.00 14.72 -9.05
C THR A 39 -9.68 13.35 -8.98
N LYS A 40 -10.85 13.22 -9.60
CA LYS A 40 -11.60 11.95 -9.61
C LYS A 40 -10.76 10.83 -10.23
N GLU A 41 -9.94 11.14 -11.23
CA GLU A 41 -9.05 10.19 -11.88
C GLU A 41 -7.99 9.64 -10.92
N ILE A 42 -7.43 10.48 -10.04
CA ILE A 42 -6.48 10.04 -9.01
C ILE A 42 -7.20 9.15 -7.99
N GLN A 43 -8.39 9.53 -7.54
CA GLN A 43 -9.18 8.73 -6.60
C GLN A 43 -9.52 7.36 -7.19
N ASP A 44 -10.03 7.30 -8.43
CA ASP A 44 -10.40 6.06 -9.10
C ASP A 44 -9.18 5.16 -9.33
N LYS A 45 -8.03 5.73 -9.70
CA LYS A 45 -6.77 4.99 -9.81
C LYS A 45 -6.36 4.35 -8.49
N TYR A 46 -6.35 5.11 -7.39
CA TYR A 46 -5.96 4.58 -6.09
C TYR A 46 -7.00 3.61 -5.49
N ASN A 47 -8.28 3.78 -5.83
CA ASN A 47 -9.31 2.79 -5.49
C ASN A 47 -9.03 1.43 -6.16
N LEU A 48 -8.60 1.42 -7.43
CA LEU A 48 -8.17 0.19 -8.10
C LEU A 48 -6.90 -0.40 -7.46
N VAL A 49 -5.93 0.44 -7.08
CA VAL A 49 -4.72 -0.01 -6.34
C VAL A 49 -5.10 -0.69 -5.03
N LEU A 50 -6.04 -0.12 -4.27
CA LEU A 50 -6.49 -0.70 -3.00
C LEU A 50 -7.23 -2.03 -3.19
N LYS A 51 -8.05 -2.15 -4.24
CA LYS A 51 -8.69 -3.43 -4.59
C LYS A 51 -7.65 -4.51 -4.93
N LEU A 52 -6.67 -4.18 -5.76
CA LEU A 52 -5.58 -5.10 -6.10
C LEU A 52 -4.80 -5.51 -4.85
N ARG A 53 -4.51 -4.55 -3.97
CA ARG A 53 -3.81 -4.81 -2.71
C ARG A 53 -4.58 -5.78 -1.82
N ASN A 54 -5.91 -5.71 -1.78
CA ASN A 54 -6.72 -6.67 -1.04
C ASN A 54 -6.61 -8.08 -1.63
N ASP A 55 -6.79 -8.23 -2.95
CA ASP A 55 -6.66 -9.52 -3.64
C ASP A 55 -5.27 -10.15 -3.38
N VAL A 56 -4.20 -9.36 -3.49
CA VAL A 56 -2.83 -9.83 -3.26
C VAL A 56 -2.59 -10.18 -1.78
N ASN A 57 -3.10 -9.39 -0.84
CA ASN A 57 -2.97 -9.69 0.60
C ASN A 57 -3.65 -11.01 0.97
N GLU A 58 -4.82 -11.31 0.40
CA GLU A 58 -5.52 -12.57 0.62
C GLU A 58 -4.71 -13.75 0.08
N ALA A 59 -4.16 -13.64 -1.14
CA ALA A 59 -3.28 -14.65 -1.71
C ALA A 59 -2.00 -14.86 -0.88
N LEU A 60 -1.38 -13.78 -0.40
CA LEU A 60 -0.22 -13.82 0.50
C LEU A 60 -0.54 -14.53 1.81
N GLU A 61 -1.72 -14.30 2.39
CA GLU A 61 -2.13 -14.94 3.62
C GLU A 61 -2.34 -16.45 3.43
N GLN A 62 -2.95 -16.86 2.32
CA GLN A 62 -3.05 -18.29 1.96
C GLN A 62 -1.66 -18.92 1.80
N ALA A 63 -0.73 -18.23 1.14
CA ALA A 63 0.64 -18.70 0.98
C ALA A 63 1.39 -18.84 2.32
N ARG A 64 1.15 -17.94 3.29
CA ARG A 64 1.68 -18.07 4.66
C ARG A 64 1.09 -19.26 5.40
N ASN A 65 -0.23 -19.46 5.30
CA ASN A 65 -0.92 -20.60 5.92
C ASN A 65 -0.40 -21.94 5.36
N ASN A 66 -0.09 -21.97 4.07
CA ASN A 66 0.51 -23.13 3.38
C ASN A 66 2.03 -23.23 3.56
N LYS A 67 2.65 -22.34 4.36
CA LYS A 67 4.10 -22.27 4.64
C LYS A 67 4.98 -22.09 3.39
N ILE A 68 4.44 -21.53 2.31
CA ILE A 68 5.19 -21.21 1.08
C ILE A 68 6.12 -20.03 1.34
N ILE A 69 5.60 -18.99 1.99
CA ILE A 69 6.35 -17.79 2.38
C ILE A 69 6.19 -17.53 3.88
N LYS A 70 7.10 -16.77 4.48
CA LYS A 70 6.93 -16.25 5.85
C LYS A 70 6.61 -14.76 5.85
N LYS A 71 7.28 -13.99 4.99
CA LYS A 71 7.12 -12.53 4.90
C LYS A 71 6.77 -12.12 3.48
N SER A 72 5.98 -11.05 3.31
CA SER A 72 5.52 -10.62 1.97
C SER A 72 6.67 -10.24 1.04
N PHE A 73 7.75 -9.64 1.54
CA PHE A 73 8.92 -9.26 0.73
C PHE A 73 9.77 -10.44 0.24
N GLU A 74 9.40 -11.67 0.60
CA GLU A 74 9.98 -12.91 0.06
C GLU A 74 9.13 -13.45 -1.11
N ALA A 75 7.95 -12.88 -1.36
CA ALA A 75 7.01 -13.34 -2.38
C ALA A 75 7.33 -12.78 -3.76
N VAL A 76 7.35 -13.65 -4.75
CA VAL A 76 7.21 -13.31 -6.16
C VAL A 76 5.73 -13.47 -6.51
N VAL A 77 5.14 -12.43 -7.07
CA VAL A 77 3.70 -12.38 -7.37
C VAL A 77 3.48 -12.48 -8.86
N ASP A 78 2.94 -13.62 -9.31
CA ASP A 78 2.45 -13.77 -10.67
C ASP A 78 1.01 -13.28 -10.73
N LEU A 79 0.78 -12.26 -11.54
CA LEU A 79 -0.42 -11.44 -11.47
C LEU A 79 -1.07 -11.29 -12.84
N LYS A 80 -2.30 -11.80 -12.96
CA LYS A 80 -3.21 -11.47 -14.06
C LYS A 80 -4.20 -10.41 -13.57
N LEU A 81 -4.34 -9.33 -14.33
CA LEU A 81 -5.29 -8.25 -14.04
C LEU A 81 -6.53 -8.38 -14.92
N SER A 82 -7.68 -7.96 -14.40
CA SER A 82 -8.89 -7.72 -15.20
C SER A 82 -8.66 -6.56 -16.19
N ALA A 83 -9.48 -6.49 -17.23
CA ALA A 83 -9.34 -5.48 -18.29
C ALA A 83 -9.33 -4.04 -17.73
N GLU A 84 -10.21 -3.76 -16.77
CA GLU A 84 -10.36 -2.47 -16.08
C GLU A 84 -9.15 -2.09 -15.19
N ALA A 85 -8.35 -3.07 -14.75
CA ALA A 85 -7.20 -2.85 -13.88
C ALA A 85 -5.87 -2.81 -14.63
N THR A 86 -5.86 -2.95 -15.95
CA THR A 86 -4.62 -3.06 -16.76
C THR A 86 -3.69 -1.87 -16.60
N SER A 87 -4.23 -0.66 -16.37
CA SER A 87 -3.47 0.58 -16.15
C SER A 87 -2.61 0.56 -14.87
N LEU A 88 -2.85 -0.38 -13.94
CA LEU A 88 -2.03 -0.54 -12.74
C LEU A 88 -0.60 -1.01 -13.07
N LYS A 89 -0.39 -1.64 -14.23
CA LYS A 89 0.95 -2.05 -14.71
C LYS A 89 1.92 -0.87 -14.85
N ASP A 90 1.40 0.32 -15.11
CA ASP A 90 2.19 1.52 -15.35
C ASP A 90 2.63 2.22 -14.04
N ILE A 91 2.24 1.69 -12.87
CA ILE A 91 2.64 2.23 -11.57
C ILE A 91 4.04 1.70 -11.23
N ALA A 92 5.04 2.57 -11.35
CA ALA A 92 6.45 2.22 -11.13
C ALA A 92 6.71 1.55 -9.77
N ASP A 93 6.09 2.05 -8.70
CA ASP A 93 6.32 1.57 -7.33
C ASP A 93 5.32 0.49 -6.88
N LEU A 94 4.63 -0.19 -7.81
CA LEU A 94 3.59 -1.15 -7.46
C LEU A 94 4.11 -2.27 -6.54
N THR A 95 5.33 -2.75 -6.77
CA THR A 95 6.00 -3.74 -5.91
C THR A 95 6.14 -3.26 -4.47
N GLN A 96 6.46 -1.98 -4.27
CA GLN A 96 6.57 -1.38 -2.94
C GLN A 96 5.20 -1.18 -2.30
N ILE A 97 4.20 -0.75 -3.08
CA ILE A 97 2.82 -0.58 -2.62
C ILE A 97 2.24 -1.92 -2.12
N LEU A 98 2.55 -3.01 -2.81
CA LEU A 98 2.14 -4.37 -2.43
C LEU A 98 3.06 -5.01 -1.38
N ILE A 99 4.24 -4.42 -1.12
CA ILE A 99 5.22 -4.89 -0.14
C ILE A 99 5.70 -6.33 -0.46
N VAL A 100 6.02 -6.58 -1.73
CA VAL A 100 6.47 -7.90 -2.22
C VAL A 100 7.86 -7.83 -2.84
N ASN A 101 8.46 -8.96 -3.21
CA ASN A 101 9.79 -8.96 -3.82
C ASN A 101 9.76 -8.47 -5.26
N SER A 102 8.87 -9.07 -6.07
CA SER A 102 8.70 -8.75 -7.48
C SER A 102 7.28 -9.11 -7.94
N ILE A 103 6.90 -8.54 -9.08
CA ILE A 103 5.61 -8.79 -9.73
C ILE A 103 5.88 -9.19 -11.16
N ASN A 104 5.30 -10.30 -11.61
CA ASN A 104 5.30 -10.72 -13.00
C ASN A 104 3.87 -10.66 -13.54
N PHE A 105 3.66 -9.98 -14.67
CA PHE A 105 2.33 -9.93 -15.29
C PHE A 105 2.17 -11.08 -16.29
N VAL A 106 1.61 -12.20 -15.83
CA VAL A 106 1.48 -13.44 -16.61
C VAL A 106 0.12 -14.10 -16.40
N GLU A 107 -0.26 -15.02 -17.30
CA GLU A 107 -1.35 -15.97 -17.07
C GLU A 107 -0.91 -16.99 -16.01
N THR A 108 -1.83 -17.42 -15.14
CA THR A 108 -1.52 -18.31 -14.01
C THR A 108 -2.56 -19.43 -13.91
N ASP A 109 -2.08 -20.67 -13.75
CA ASP A 109 -2.90 -21.90 -13.77
C ASP A 109 -3.36 -22.38 -12.38
N GLN A 110 -2.77 -21.85 -11.29
CA GLN A 110 -3.19 -22.13 -9.90
C GLN A 110 -3.47 -20.88 -9.05
N PRO A 111 -4.16 -19.84 -9.55
CA PRO A 111 -4.29 -18.60 -8.81
C PRO A 111 -5.35 -18.66 -7.71
N TYR A 112 -5.09 -17.91 -6.65
CA TYR A 112 -6.17 -17.26 -5.91
C TYR A 112 -6.90 -16.30 -6.86
N VAL A 113 -8.21 -16.44 -6.97
CA VAL A 113 -9.04 -15.57 -7.82
C VAL A 113 -9.68 -14.52 -6.93
N GLY A 114 -9.16 -13.29 -7.04
CA GLY A 114 -9.70 -12.12 -6.37
C GLY A 114 -10.75 -11.39 -7.20
N SER A 115 -11.06 -10.18 -6.77
CA SER A 115 -12.09 -9.33 -7.36
C SER A 115 -11.70 -8.76 -8.73
N ILE A 116 -10.46 -8.31 -8.87
CA ILE A 116 -9.94 -7.67 -10.09
C ILE A 116 -8.65 -8.33 -10.59
N SER A 117 -8.22 -9.40 -9.94
CA SER A 117 -6.97 -10.07 -10.27
C SER A 117 -6.98 -11.56 -9.97
N SER A 118 -6.12 -12.30 -10.67
CA SER A 118 -5.75 -13.67 -10.34
C SER A 118 -4.29 -13.69 -9.93
N VAL A 119 -4.02 -14.21 -8.74
CA VAL A 119 -2.73 -14.06 -8.05
C VAL A 119 -2.17 -15.44 -7.73
N ASN A 120 -0.94 -15.71 -8.17
CA ASN A 120 -0.17 -16.85 -7.71
C ASN A 120 1.08 -16.35 -6.95
N ILE A 121 1.41 -17.04 -5.87
CA ILE A 121 2.49 -16.64 -4.96
C ILE A 121 3.54 -17.75 -4.94
N THR A 122 4.77 -17.36 -5.23
CA THR A 122 5.93 -18.24 -5.10
C THR A 122 6.99 -17.61 -4.19
N LEU A 123 7.82 -18.45 -3.58
CA LEU A 123 8.97 -17.98 -2.81
C LEU A 123 10.05 -17.51 -3.78
N LYS A 124 10.62 -16.32 -3.54
CA LYS A 124 11.73 -15.83 -4.34
C LYS A 124 12.92 -16.79 -4.29
N GLU A 125 13.62 -16.89 -5.41
CA GLU A 125 14.91 -17.57 -5.47
C GLU A 125 16.04 -16.63 -5.03
N GLY A 126 17.12 -17.21 -4.50
CA GLY A 126 18.30 -16.48 -4.08
C GLY A 126 18.31 -16.06 -2.62
N LEU A 127 19.26 -15.20 -2.27
CA LEU A 127 19.53 -14.80 -0.89
C LEU A 127 18.72 -13.56 -0.49
N LYS A 128 18.41 -13.47 0.80
CA LYS A 128 17.84 -12.26 1.38
C LYS A 128 18.91 -11.16 1.38
N CYS A 129 18.54 -9.94 0.99
CA CYS A 129 19.37 -8.77 1.24
C CYS A 129 19.31 -8.44 2.73
N GLU A 130 20.44 -8.29 3.40
CA GLU A 130 20.47 -8.00 4.84
C GLU A 130 20.17 -6.52 5.18
N ARG A 131 20.07 -5.66 4.16
CA ARG A 131 19.86 -4.22 4.34
C ARG A 131 18.41 -3.77 4.12
N CYS A 132 17.72 -4.35 3.13
CA CYS A 132 16.36 -3.94 2.73
C CYS A 132 15.32 -5.01 3.04
#